data_AF-A0A396ZYC7-F1
#
_entry.id   AF-A0A396ZYC7-F1
#
_cell.length_a   1.000
_cell.length_b   1.000
_cell.length_c   1.000
_cell.angle_alpha   90.00
_cell.angle_beta   90.00
_cell.angle_gamma   90.00
#
_symmetry.space_group_name_H-M   'P 1'
#
loop_
_entity.id
_entity.type
_entity.pdbx_description
1 polymer ?
#
loop_
_entity_poly.entity_id
_entity_poly.type
_entity_poly.pdbx_seq_one_letter_code
_entity_poly.pdbx_strand_id
1 'polypeptide(L)'
;MVPGPTSMTATVRQAYADDVGSPDVELDEFASDYFDLEESLKRLLSFDGSIAIGSGEGMACLWGALKSVLRPGDVVVSGANGIYGQGFADMAKGLGAIVVTVESPWTTGIDPQAIIAAIHEHKPRLVTIVHCETPTGILNPLDGIGAALRDATTDGLFLVDFVSSSFAVPLNVTAELIDIGLLAPQKALSGPAALAGTTVSDRAWKRVCTLLNLLYCRNVSNIFGQILDVKYQGYDALAPFHGLTRSAPLYTPYTHNWPAIRATLQACRELEAEGLSNVIQRHAAAAAACQQLATELGLSLYCQNLHWAAPTVTALHVPSHVAWDDFVQALKRERLICGGNYGDLAGKVFRIGHMGSQGKPELVRLAMASNKLVAFYREEEDWLSGNEYYGATILVGLVQRKMISNRFTYLLQWVPLPGDCLMAFDPTNTIHVNTNLINYVELHPKVDLLTLAQGREMFYSLGIQHVDPSIIVRSAISPETQHWSVEIPWEVEADALYWEHDVMHWHAQQTSNLQAPSIQLKPLPPTSNMNYPPQLPTLLPSLSSDAPTTMQLRTRDHATLFEHSAVASFL
;
A
#
# COMPACT_ATOMS: atom_id res chain seq x y z
N MET A 1 1.71 -2.34 2.61
CA MET A 1 1.19 -2.41 1.23
C MET A 1 2.29 -2.13 0.21
N VAL A 2 3.41 -2.88 0.25
CA VAL A 2 4.52 -2.72 -0.70
C VAL A 2 4.45 -3.78 -1.79
N PRO A 3 4.78 -3.48 -3.06
CA PRO A 3 4.74 -4.46 -4.15
C PRO A 3 5.97 -5.40 -4.16
N GLY A 4 6.27 -6.00 -3.00
CA GLY A 4 7.42 -6.88 -2.73
C GLY A 4 8.54 -6.21 -1.92
N PRO A 5 9.14 -6.90 -0.94
CA PRO A 5 8.74 -8.21 -0.42
C PRO A 5 7.39 -8.13 0.31
N THR A 6 6.52 -9.10 0.10
CA THR A 6 5.27 -9.24 0.85
C THR A 6 5.51 -9.92 2.19
N SER A 7 4.58 -9.74 3.13
CA SER A 7 4.67 -10.41 4.42
C SER A 7 4.43 -11.91 4.28
N MET A 8 5.37 -12.73 4.75
CA MET A 8 5.13 -14.17 4.91
C MET A 8 4.03 -14.41 5.95
N THR A 9 3.24 -15.49 5.81
CA THR A 9 2.30 -15.91 6.85
C THR A 9 3.04 -16.51 8.06
N ALA A 10 2.35 -16.73 9.18
CA ALA A 10 2.99 -17.30 10.37
C ALA A 10 3.55 -18.71 10.12
N THR A 11 2.80 -19.53 9.38
CA THR A 11 3.16 -20.89 8.96
C THR A 11 4.33 -20.90 7.99
N VAL A 12 4.38 -19.99 7.01
CA VAL A 12 5.55 -19.82 6.12
C VAL A 12 6.79 -19.38 6.90
N ARG A 13 6.66 -18.43 7.84
CA ARG A 13 7.78 -18.02 8.70
C ARG A 13 8.27 -19.15 9.59
N GLN A 14 7.37 -19.97 10.13
CA GLN A 14 7.74 -21.14 10.92
C GLN A 14 8.52 -22.14 10.08
N ALA A 15 8.02 -22.48 8.89
CA ALA A 15 8.71 -23.38 7.96
C ALA A 15 10.10 -22.87 7.53
N TYR A 16 10.31 -21.55 7.48
CA TYR A 16 11.63 -20.95 7.24
C TYR A 16 12.57 -21.04 8.46
N ALA A 17 12.01 -21.05 9.67
CA ALA A 17 12.78 -21.05 10.92
C ALA A 17 13.08 -22.47 11.43
N ASP A 18 12.34 -23.48 10.96
CA ASP A 18 12.55 -24.87 11.32
C ASP A 18 13.95 -25.35 10.89
N ASP A 19 14.61 -26.10 11.77
CA ASP A 19 15.92 -26.68 11.47
C ASP A 19 15.83 -27.63 10.26
N VAL A 20 16.80 -27.52 9.37
CA VAL A 20 17.00 -28.41 8.24
C VAL A 20 18.40 -28.99 8.27
N GLY A 21 18.56 -30.11 7.58
CA GLY A 21 19.84 -30.77 7.39
C GLY A 21 20.79 -30.04 6.44
N SER A 22 21.86 -30.72 6.07
CA SER A 22 22.75 -30.24 4.99
C SER A 22 22.27 -30.73 3.63
N PRO A 23 21.98 -29.86 2.65
CA PRO A 23 21.60 -30.27 1.30
C PRO A 23 22.75 -30.98 0.54
N ASP A 24 23.96 -30.99 1.09
CA ASP A 24 25.13 -31.67 0.54
C ASP A 24 25.33 -33.09 1.12
N VAL A 25 24.58 -33.44 2.18
CA VAL A 25 24.73 -34.72 2.92
C VAL A 25 23.39 -35.48 3.01
N GLU A 26 22.31 -34.78 3.33
CA GLU A 26 20.94 -35.31 3.46
C GLU A 26 20.20 -35.17 2.13
N LEU A 27 20.74 -35.85 1.11
CA LEU A 27 20.35 -35.68 -0.28
C LEU A 27 18.90 -36.12 -0.57
N ASP A 28 18.43 -37.18 0.09
CA ASP A 28 17.09 -37.74 -0.15
C ASP A 28 16.00 -36.81 0.39
N GLU A 29 16.20 -36.28 1.60
CA GLU A 29 15.30 -35.34 2.25
C GLU A 29 15.26 -34.00 1.51
N PHE A 30 16.43 -33.47 1.13
CA PHE A 30 16.52 -32.25 0.34
C PHE A 30 15.88 -32.43 -1.04
N ALA A 31 16.16 -33.54 -1.74
CA ALA A 31 15.53 -33.84 -3.03
C ALA A 31 14.02 -33.93 -2.92
N SER A 32 13.49 -34.55 -1.85
CA SER A 32 12.05 -34.61 -1.63
C SER A 32 11.43 -33.22 -1.56
N ASP A 33 11.98 -32.32 -0.73
CA ASP A 33 11.44 -30.96 -0.58
C ASP A 33 11.59 -30.13 -1.86
N TYR A 34 12.73 -30.26 -2.58
CA TYR A 34 12.96 -29.59 -3.86
C TYR A 34 11.91 -30.01 -4.90
N PHE A 35 11.73 -31.31 -5.12
CA PHE A 35 10.82 -31.82 -6.15
C PHE A 35 9.35 -31.67 -5.75
N ASP A 36 9.02 -31.72 -4.46
CA ASP A 36 7.66 -31.41 -4.00
C ASP A 36 7.34 -29.92 -4.25
N LEU A 37 8.30 -29.01 -4.06
CA LEU A 37 8.16 -27.60 -4.44
C LEU A 37 8.01 -27.42 -5.96
N GLU A 38 8.88 -28.04 -6.76
CA GLU A 38 8.79 -27.99 -8.23
C GLU A 38 7.42 -28.47 -8.71
N GLU A 39 6.92 -29.59 -8.19
CA GLU A 39 5.62 -30.14 -8.59
C GLU A 39 4.44 -29.23 -8.17
N SER A 40 4.48 -28.62 -6.98
CA SER A 40 3.48 -27.62 -6.59
C SER A 40 3.50 -26.40 -7.51
N LEU A 41 4.68 -25.87 -7.84
CA LEU A 41 4.82 -24.74 -8.75
C LEU A 41 4.32 -25.08 -10.16
N LYS A 42 4.66 -26.27 -10.69
CA LYS A 42 4.17 -26.77 -11.99
C LYS A 42 2.65 -26.83 -12.04
N ARG A 43 2.00 -27.38 -11.01
CA ARG A 43 0.53 -27.42 -10.93
C ARG A 43 -0.07 -26.02 -10.90
N LEU A 44 0.44 -25.14 -10.03
CA LEU A 44 -0.07 -23.77 -9.88
C LEU A 44 0.11 -22.91 -11.15
N LEU A 45 1.13 -23.20 -11.97
CA LEU A 45 1.41 -22.49 -13.22
C LEU A 45 0.78 -23.14 -14.46
N SER A 46 0.12 -24.30 -14.31
CA SER A 46 -0.30 -25.14 -15.43
C SER A 46 0.85 -25.39 -16.41
N PHE A 47 1.96 -25.90 -15.87
CA PHE A 47 3.21 -26.14 -16.61
C PHE A 47 3.63 -27.61 -16.54
N ASP A 48 4.03 -28.15 -17.68
CA ASP A 48 4.40 -29.58 -17.85
C ASP A 48 5.91 -29.82 -18.00
N GLY A 49 6.73 -28.77 -18.14
CA GLY A 49 8.19 -28.87 -18.18
C GLY A 49 8.86 -28.92 -16.80
N SER A 50 10.13 -28.51 -16.73
CA SER A 50 10.92 -28.45 -15.48
C SER A 50 11.09 -27.03 -14.95
N ILE A 51 11.19 -26.87 -13.64
CA ILE A 51 11.47 -25.58 -13.01
C ILE A 51 12.87 -25.62 -12.37
N ALA A 52 13.76 -24.78 -12.88
CA ALA A 52 15.04 -24.52 -12.23
C ALA A 52 14.81 -23.60 -11.02
N ILE A 53 15.00 -24.12 -9.81
CA ILE A 53 14.83 -23.38 -8.55
C ILE A 53 16.22 -23.04 -8.03
N GLY A 54 16.67 -21.82 -8.29
CA GLY A 54 17.97 -21.32 -7.85
C GLY A 54 17.88 -20.52 -6.55
N SER A 55 19.03 -20.33 -5.91
CA SER A 55 19.17 -19.36 -4.81
C SER A 55 19.43 -17.95 -5.36
N GLY A 56 18.84 -16.95 -4.70
CA GLY A 56 18.83 -15.55 -5.16
C GLY A 56 17.41 -15.01 -5.30
N GLU A 57 17.24 -13.70 -5.39
CA GLU A 57 15.91 -13.11 -5.61
C GLU A 57 15.57 -13.01 -7.12
N GLY A 58 14.46 -12.39 -7.50
CA GLY A 58 13.92 -12.46 -8.87
C GLY A 58 14.87 -11.97 -9.97
N MET A 59 15.75 -10.99 -9.73
CA MET A 59 16.68 -10.55 -10.77
C MET A 59 17.70 -11.64 -11.14
N ALA A 60 17.99 -12.57 -10.22
CA ALA A 60 18.90 -13.68 -10.49
C ALA A 60 18.37 -14.57 -11.63
N CYS A 61 17.06 -14.85 -11.68
CA CYS A 61 16.52 -15.65 -12.78
C CYS A 61 16.39 -14.86 -14.10
N LEU A 62 16.17 -13.53 -14.05
CA LEU A 62 16.18 -12.69 -15.25
C LEU A 62 17.54 -12.75 -15.96
N TRP A 63 18.62 -12.48 -15.23
CA TRP A 63 19.97 -12.51 -15.79
C TRP A 63 20.37 -13.93 -16.21
N GLY A 64 20.07 -14.91 -15.35
CA GLY A 64 20.31 -16.33 -15.58
C GLY A 64 19.67 -16.88 -16.85
N ALA A 65 18.42 -16.52 -17.10
CA ALA A 65 17.68 -16.91 -18.29
C ALA A 65 18.33 -16.37 -19.57
N LEU A 66 18.56 -15.05 -19.64
CA LEU A 66 19.11 -14.39 -20.83
C LEU A 66 20.47 -14.95 -21.23
N LYS A 67 21.42 -15.04 -20.27
CA LYS A 67 22.78 -15.53 -20.55
C LYS A 67 22.82 -17.01 -20.97
N SER A 68 21.80 -17.78 -20.58
CA SER A 68 21.72 -19.21 -20.87
C SER A 68 21.27 -19.47 -22.30
N VAL A 69 20.53 -18.53 -22.93
CA VAL A 69 19.90 -18.76 -24.25
C VAL A 69 20.33 -17.79 -25.36
N LEU A 70 20.99 -16.69 -25.01
CA LEU A 70 21.47 -15.70 -25.98
C LEU A 70 22.97 -15.85 -26.30
N ARG A 71 23.33 -15.43 -27.51
CA ARG A 71 24.69 -15.22 -28.00
C ARG A 71 24.79 -13.87 -28.70
N PRO A 72 25.99 -13.27 -28.80
CA PRO A 72 26.18 -12.05 -29.57
C PRO A 72 25.66 -12.19 -31.00
N GLY A 73 24.93 -11.18 -31.47
CA GLY A 73 24.27 -11.18 -32.78
C GLY A 73 22.90 -11.85 -32.82
N ASP A 74 22.46 -12.56 -31.77
CA ASP A 74 21.07 -13.02 -31.69
C ASP A 74 20.11 -11.82 -31.71
N VAL A 75 19.01 -11.93 -32.45
CA VAL A 75 17.97 -10.90 -32.50
C VAL A 75 16.99 -11.10 -31.34
N VAL A 76 16.69 -10.04 -30.60
CA VAL A 76 15.72 -10.06 -29.49
C VAL A 76 14.64 -9.02 -29.74
N VAL A 77 13.37 -9.45 -29.69
CA VAL A 77 12.22 -8.54 -29.62
C VAL A 77 11.84 -8.38 -28.14
N SER A 78 11.82 -7.15 -27.64
CA SER A 78 11.52 -6.87 -26.23
C SER A 78 10.37 -5.88 -26.10
N GLY A 79 9.30 -6.30 -25.42
CA GLY A 79 8.20 -5.42 -25.07
C GLY A 79 8.58 -4.53 -23.88
N ALA A 80 8.49 -3.20 -24.06
CA ALA A 80 8.90 -2.24 -23.03
C ALA A 80 7.84 -1.16 -22.79
N ASN A 81 7.24 -1.18 -21.60
CA ASN A 81 6.35 -0.13 -21.08
C ASN A 81 6.65 0.24 -19.63
N GLY A 82 7.90 0.05 -19.22
CA GLY A 82 8.39 0.36 -17.88
C GLY A 82 9.83 -0.08 -17.67
N ILE A 83 10.24 -0.08 -16.41
CA ILE A 83 11.63 -0.26 -15.99
C ILE A 83 12.12 -1.69 -16.28
N TYR A 84 11.30 -2.72 -16.02
CA TYR A 84 11.73 -4.10 -16.21
C TYR A 84 11.74 -4.49 -17.69
N GLY A 85 10.73 -4.08 -18.47
CA GLY A 85 10.72 -4.28 -19.92
C GLY A 85 11.92 -3.61 -20.60
N GLN A 86 12.22 -2.36 -20.24
CA GLN A 86 13.44 -1.69 -20.71
C GLN A 86 14.71 -2.40 -20.22
N GLY A 87 14.71 -2.88 -18.97
CA GLY A 87 15.81 -3.65 -18.40
C GLY A 87 16.12 -4.92 -19.18
N PHE A 88 15.11 -5.65 -19.68
CA PHE A 88 15.32 -6.79 -20.58
C PHE A 88 16.04 -6.39 -21.87
N ALA A 89 15.58 -5.31 -22.51
CA ALA A 89 16.22 -4.79 -23.71
C ALA A 89 17.69 -4.42 -23.46
N ASP A 90 17.98 -3.76 -22.35
CA ASP A 90 19.34 -3.30 -22.01
C ASP A 90 20.26 -4.46 -21.60
N MET A 91 19.76 -5.44 -20.83
CA MET A 91 20.50 -6.67 -20.50
C MET A 91 20.83 -7.47 -21.77
N ALA A 92 19.88 -7.62 -22.70
CA ALA A 92 20.12 -8.31 -23.96
C ALA A 92 21.16 -7.59 -24.82
N LYS A 93 21.10 -6.25 -24.94
CA LYS A 93 22.14 -5.44 -25.60
C LYS A 93 23.51 -5.65 -24.94
N GLY A 94 23.55 -5.69 -23.61
CA GLY A 94 24.77 -5.95 -22.84
C GLY A 94 25.40 -7.32 -23.12
N LEU A 95 24.60 -8.32 -23.51
CA LEU A 95 25.05 -9.63 -23.98
C LEU A 95 25.45 -9.66 -25.47
N GLY A 96 25.42 -8.51 -26.15
CA GLY A 96 25.77 -8.36 -27.57
C GLY A 96 24.63 -8.73 -28.54
N ALA A 97 23.39 -8.84 -28.06
CA ALA A 97 22.24 -9.09 -28.91
C ALA A 97 21.86 -7.86 -29.76
N ILE A 98 21.22 -8.11 -30.91
CA ILE A 98 20.58 -7.08 -31.72
C ILE A 98 19.15 -6.92 -31.21
N VAL A 99 18.86 -5.82 -30.52
CA VAL A 99 17.57 -5.65 -29.83
C VAL A 99 16.63 -4.74 -30.61
N VAL A 100 15.41 -5.23 -30.82
CA VAL A 100 14.26 -4.50 -31.34
C VAL A 100 13.30 -4.27 -30.16
N THR A 101 13.11 -3.02 -29.75
CA THR A 101 12.13 -2.68 -28.72
C THR A 101 10.77 -2.40 -29.34
N VAL A 102 9.72 -3.00 -28.76
CA VAL A 102 8.33 -2.66 -29.05
C VAL A 102 7.81 -1.89 -27.84
N GLU A 103 7.67 -0.58 -28.02
CA GLU A 103 7.43 0.35 -26.94
C GLU A 103 5.95 0.78 -26.89
N SER A 104 5.45 0.96 -25.66
CA SER A 104 4.22 1.72 -25.41
C SER A 104 4.49 2.76 -24.33
N PRO A 105 3.66 3.82 -24.23
CA PRO A 105 3.70 4.71 -23.07
C PRO A 105 3.66 3.92 -21.77
N TRP A 106 4.41 4.37 -20.76
CA TRP A 106 4.49 3.71 -19.46
C TRP A 106 3.17 3.79 -18.66
N THR A 107 2.15 4.44 -19.22
CA THR A 107 0.80 4.58 -18.69
C THR A 107 -0.21 3.60 -19.32
N THR A 108 0.21 2.78 -20.30
CA THR A 108 -0.65 1.83 -21.03
C THR A 108 0.03 0.47 -21.25
N GLY A 109 -0.77 -0.59 -21.43
CA GLY A 109 -0.28 -1.90 -21.83
C GLY A 109 0.28 -1.94 -23.25
N ILE A 110 1.07 -2.96 -23.54
CA ILE A 110 1.62 -3.24 -24.87
C ILE A 110 0.58 -4.01 -25.69
N ASP A 111 0.32 -3.56 -26.92
CA ASP A 111 -0.53 -4.31 -27.87
C ASP A 111 0.19 -5.58 -28.36
N PRO A 112 -0.36 -6.80 -28.13
CA PRO A 112 0.22 -8.04 -28.64
C PRO A 112 0.46 -8.03 -30.14
N GLN A 113 -0.39 -7.34 -30.92
CA GLN A 113 -0.24 -7.29 -32.37
C GLN A 113 1.02 -6.56 -32.80
N ALA A 114 1.48 -5.57 -32.02
CA ALA A 114 2.76 -4.90 -32.28
C ALA A 114 3.96 -5.85 -32.07
N ILE A 115 3.90 -6.68 -31.03
CA ILE A 115 4.91 -7.73 -30.78
C ILE A 115 4.87 -8.77 -31.91
N ILE A 116 3.68 -9.22 -32.31
CA ILE A 116 3.49 -10.20 -33.39
C ILE A 116 4.04 -9.66 -34.72
N ALA A 117 3.76 -8.39 -35.05
CA ALA A 117 4.32 -7.76 -36.24
C ALA A 117 5.87 -7.76 -36.23
N ALA A 118 6.47 -7.37 -35.10
CA ALA A 118 7.93 -7.40 -34.93
C ALA A 118 8.51 -8.82 -35.02
N ILE A 119 7.79 -9.84 -34.52
CA ILE A 119 8.16 -11.25 -34.67
C ILE A 119 8.22 -11.64 -36.15
N HIS A 120 7.21 -11.27 -36.94
CA HIS A 120 7.16 -11.62 -38.36
C HIS A 120 8.24 -10.91 -39.18
N GLU A 121 8.54 -9.66 -38.85
CA GLU A 121 9.56 -8.84 -39.52
C GLU A 121 10.98 -9.33 -39.19
N HIS A 122 11.29 -9.52 -37.90
CA HIS A 122 12.67 -9.71 -37.45
C HIS A 122 13.06 -11.17 -37.19
N LYS A 123 12.08 -12.08 -37.12
CA LYS A 123 12.31 -13.52 -36.86
C LYS A 123 13.24 -13.74 -35.65
N PRO A 124 12.90 -13.21 -34.47
CA PRO A 124 13.83 -13.11 -33.35
C PRO A 124 14.19 -14.48 -32.76
N ARG A 125 15.37 -14.53 -32.16
CA ARG A 125 15.83 -15.65 -31.32
C ARG A 125 15.07 -15.71 -29.99
N LEU A 126 14.71 -14.56 -29.45
CA LEU A 126 14.03 -14.44 -28.17
C LEU A 126 13.00 -13.31 -28.25
N VAL A 127 11.80 -13.59 -27.77
CA VAL A 127 10.80 -12.56 -27.47
C VAL A 127 10.70 -12.45 -25.95
N THR A 128 10.79 -11.24 -25.42
CA THR A 128 10.66 -10.96 -23.98
C THR A 128 9.48 -10.05 -23.71
N ILE A 129 8.71 -10.35 -22.67
CA ILE A 129 7.65 -9.47 -22.16
C ILE A 129 7.53 -9.60 -20.64
N VAL A 130 7.30 -8.48 -19.97
CA VAL A 130 6.97 -8.45 -18.54
C VAL A 130 5.46 -8.52 -18.40
N HIS A 131 4.95 -9.60 -17.79
CA HIS A 131 3.51 -9.82 -17.63
C HIS A 131 2.91 -8.77 -16.70
N CYS A 132 3.54 -8.45 -15.57
CA CYS A 132 3.15 -7.33 -14.71
C CYS A 132 4.33 -6.38 -14.49
N GLU A 133 4.30 -5.22 -15.14
CA GLU A 133 5.29 -4.16 -14.95
C GLU A 133 5.02 -3.46 -13.61
N THR A 134 5.62 -3.99 -12.55
CA THR A 134 5.33 -3.59 -11.17
C THR A 134 5.52 -2.09 -10.86
N PRO A 135 6.50 -1.36 -11.45
CA PRO A 135 6.68 0.08 -11.31
C PRO A 135 5.49 0.90 -11.82
N THR A 136 4.87 0.48 -12.92
CA THR A 136 3.78 1.21 -13.57
C THR A 136 2.40 0.67 -13.18
N GLY A 137 2.35 -0.52 -12.58
CA GLY A 137 1.09 -1.16 -12.19
C GLY A 137 0.29 -1.65 -13.39
N ILE A 138 0.97 -2.05 -14.46
CA ILE A 138 0.37 -2.47 -15.73
C ILE A 138 0.51 -3.98 -15.92
N LEU A 139 -0.57 -4.62 -16.34
CA LEU A 139 -0.61 -6.00 -16.78
C LEU A 139 -0.58 -6.04 -18.32
N ASN A 140 0.45 -6.63 -18.89
CA ASN A 140 0.58 -6.80 -20.33
C ASN A 140 -0.05 -8.12 -20.79
N PRO A 141 -0.88 -8.10 -21.85
CA PRO A 141 -1.47 -9.29 -22.44
C PRO A 141 -0.41 -10.17 -23.12
N LEU A 142 -0.64 -11.48 -23.11
CA LEU A 142 0.27 -12.47 -23.73
C LEU A 142 -0.32 -13.08 -25.02
N ASP A 143 -1.57 -12.75 -25.33
CA ASP A 143 -2.41 -13.41 -26.31
C ASP A 143 -1.76 -13.52 -27.69
N GLY A 144 -1.58 -14.76 -28.14
CA GLY A 144 -1.10 -15.07 -29.49
C GLY A 144 0.40 -14.87 -29.73
N ILE A 145 1.15 -14.27 -28.80
CA ILE A 145 2.60 -14.00 -28.96
C ILE A 145 3.38 -15.31 -29.13
N GLY A 146 3.16 -16.27 -28.22
CA GLY A 146 3.83 -17.56 -28.27
C GLY A 146 3.53 -18.35 -29.56
N ALA A 147 2.27 -18.33 -30.01
CA ALA A 147 1.86 -18.98 -31.25
C ALA A 147 2.51 -18.34 -32.49
N ALA A 148 2.46 -17.01 -32.59
CA ALA A 148 3.08 -16.27 -33.68
C ALA A 148 4.59 -16.52 -33.76
N LEU A 149 5.28 -16.60 -32.62
CA LEU A 149 6.71 -16.91 -32.59
C LEU A 149 7.02 -18.31 -33.12
N ARG A 150 6.22 -19.31 -32.74
CA ARG A 150 6.37 -20.69 -33.24
C ARG A 150 6.09 -20.81 -34.72
N ASP A 151 5.11 -20.07 -35.23
CA ASP A 151 4.80 -20.05 -36.66
C ASP A 151 5.88 -19.32 -37.46
N ALA A 152 6.46 -18.26 -36.90
CA ALA A 152 7.45 -17.44 -37.57
C ALA A 152 8.87 -18.02 -37.55
N THR A 153 9.22 -18.87 -36.57
CA THR A 153 10.59 -19.32 -36.32
C THR A 153 10.66 -20.79 -35.93
N THR A 154 11.75 -21.47 -36.29
CA THR A 154 11.95 -22.88 -35.89
C THR A 154 12.48 -23.00 -34.46
N ASP A 155 13.24 -22.01 -34.00
CA ASP A 155 14.09 -22.06 -32.81
C ASP A 155 14.11 -20.76 -32.00
N GLY A 156 13.14 -19.86 -32.23
CA GLY A 156 12.84 -18.75 -31.34
C GLY A 156 12.21 -19.24 -30.03
N LEU A 157 12.46 -18.50 -28.94
CA LEU A 157 11.96 -18.79 -27.60
C LEU A 157 11.11 -17.63 -27.06
N PHE A 158 10.03 -17.95 -26.37
CA PHE A 158 9.20 -16.96 -25.68
C PHE A 158 9.55 -16.90 -24.18
N LEU A 159 10.05 -15.75 -23.72
CA LEU A 159 10.38 -15.48 -22.32
C LEU A 159 9.38 -14.51 -21.71
N VAL A 160 8.77 -14.90 -20.60
CA VAL A 160 7.82 -14.06 -19.84
C VAL A 160 8.29 -13.88 -18.41
N ASP A 161 8.42 -12.62 -17.99
CA ASP A 161 8.58 -12.29 -16.57
C ASP A 161 7.19 -12.20 -15.91
N PHE A 162 6.87 -13.17 -15.07
CA PHE A 162 5.65 -13.19 -14.27
C PHE A 162 5.94 -13.12 -12.76
N VAL A 163 7.09 -12.56 -12.36
CA VAL A 163 7.51 -12.46 -10.95
C VAL A 163 6.45 -11.77 -10.09
N SER A 164 5.85 -10.68 -10.57
CA SER A 164 4.79 -9.95 -9.84
C SER A 164 3.36 -10.24 -10.30
N SER A 165 3.13 -11.27 -11.13
CA SER A 165 1.77 -11.67 -11.58
C SER A 165 1.41 -13.12 -11.26
N SER A 166 2.39 -14.04 -11.23
CA SER A 166 2.14 -15.46 -11.00
C SER A 166 1.29 -15.67 -9.75
N PHE A 167 0.32 -16.57 -9.83
CA PHE A 167 -0.62 -16.94 -8.76
C PHE A 167 -1.69 -15.91 -8.41
N ALA A 168 -1.54 -14.64 -8.79
CA ALA A 168 -2.53 -13.59 -8.55
C ALA A 168 -3.31 -13.17 -9.81
N VAL A 169 -2.87 -13.66 -10.97
CA VAL A 169 -3.47 -13.40 -12.29
C VAL A 169 -3.65 -14.75 -12.99
N PRO A 170 -4.70 -14.94 -13.81
CA PRO A 170 -4.79 -16.13 -14.68
C PRO A 170 -3.53 -16.27 -15.53
N LEU A 171 -2.90 -17.44 -15.46
CA LEU A 171 -1.70 -17.75 -16.23
C LEU A 171 -1.65 -19.26 -16.47
N ASN A 172 -1.48 -19.66 -17.72
CA ASN A 172 -1.25 -21.04 -18.11
C ASN A 172 0.00 -21.11 -18.98
N VAL A 173 1.13 -21.49 -18.37
CA VAL A 173 2.45 -21.40 -19.01
C VAL A 173 2.51 -22.27 -20.27
N THR A 174 1.96 -23.48 -20.22
CA THR A 174 1.96 -24.39 -21.37
C THR A 174 1.03 -23.91 -22.49
N ALA A 175 -0.18 -23.44 -22.18
CA ALA A 175 -1.14 -22.97 -23.17
C ALA A 175 -0.68 -21.67 -23.87
N GLU A 176 -0.03 -20.77 -23.13
CA GLU A 176 0.58 -19.55 -23.67
C GLU A 176 1.90 -19.81 -24.44
N LEU A 177 2.35 -21.08 -24.47
CA LEU A 177 3.55 -21.52 -25.18
C LEU A 177 4.83 -20.82 -24.69
N ILE A 178 4.87 -20.47 -23.41
CA ILE A 178 6.02 -19.83 -22.76
C ILE A 178 7.16 -20.85 -22.64
N ASP A 179 8.29 -20.55 -23.25
CA ASP A 179 9.48 -21.41 -23.22
C ASP A 179 10.31 -21.17 -21.96
N ILE A 180 10.37 -19.91 -21.50
CA ILE A 180 11.09 -19.49 -20.30
C ILE A 180 10.20 -18.58 -19.48
N GLY A 181 9.92 -18.93 -18.23
CA GLY A 181 9.02 -18.16 -17.38
C GLY A 181 9.65 -17.87 -16.03
N LEU A 182 9.60 -16.62 -15.59
CA LEU A 182 10.34 -16.17 -14.40
C LEU A 182 9.39 -15.92 -13.23
N LEU A 183 9.68 -16.53 -12.08
CA LEU A 183 8.93 -16.32 -10.84
C LEU A 183 9.86 -16.13 -9.64
N ALA A 184 9.33 -15.48 -8.62
CA ALA A 184 10.00 -15.40 -7.31
C ALA A 184 8.96 -15.39 -6.18
N PRO A 185 9.25 -16.03 -5.04
CA PRO A 185 8.28 -16.25 -3.97
C PRO A 185 7.91 -14.97 -3.18
N GLN A 186 8.76 -13.96 -3.15
CA GLN A 186 8.59 -12.73 -2.35
C GLN A 186 7.52 -11.74 -2.85
N LYS A 187 6.73 -12.14 -3.84
CA LYS A 187 5.64 -11.34 -4.43
C LYS A 187 4.28 -11.92 -4.04
N ALA A 188 3.50 -12.40 -5.01
CA ALA A 188 2.17 -12.93 -4.78
C ALA A 188 2.15 -14.27 -4.02
N LEU A 189 3.24 -15.02 -4.01
CA LEU A 189 3.32 -16.27 -3.24
C LEU A 189 3.51 -16.03 -1.73
N SER A 190 4.05 -14.89 -1.32
CA SER A 190 4.35 -14.57 0.10
C SER A 190 5.37 -15.50 0.76
N GLY A 191 6.38 -15.93 0.01
CA GLY A 191 7.55 -16.63 0.52
C GLY A 191 8.78 -15.71 0.70
N PRO A 192 9.94 -16.29 1.03
CA PRO A 192 11.16 -15.53 1.34
C PRO A 192 11.85 -14.97 0.09
N ALA A 193 12.43 -13.77 0.16
CA ALA A 193 13.23 -13.18 -0.92
C ALA A 193 14.62 -13.81 -1.04
N ALA A 194 14.66 -15.13 -1.30
CA ALA A 194 15.86 -15.94 -1.27
C ALA A 194 15.93 -17.00 -2.39
N LEU A 195 14.84 -17.23 -3.11
CA LEU A 195 14.77 -18.15 -4.24
C LEU A 195 14.27 -17.47 -5.51
N ALA A 196 14.68 -18.01 -6.65
CA ALA A 196 14.18 -17.62 -7.96
C ALA A 196 13.85 -18.88 -8.75
N GLY A 197 12.66 -18.92 -9.34
CA GLY A 197 12.20 -20.03 -10.18
C GLY A 197 12.22 -19.65 -11.65
N THR A 198 12.65 -20.58 -12.50
CA THR A 198 12.55 -20.45 -13.96
C THR A 198 11.86 -21.68 -14.54
N THR A 199 10.68 -21.53 -15.13
CA THR A 199 10.08 -22.59 -15.96
C THR A 199 10.90 -22.72 -17.24
N VAL A 200 11.28 -23.93 -17.63
CA VAL A 200 12.10 -24.17 -18.82
C VAL A 200 11.46 -25.28 -19.67
N SER A 201 11.06 -24.95 -20.89
CA SER A 201 10.51 -25.92 -21.85
C SER A 201 11.60 -26.79 -22.46
N ASP A 202 11.21 -27.93 -23.05
CA ASP A 202 12.13 -28.78 -23.83
C ASP A 202 12.84 -28.01 -24.97
N ARG A 203 12.16 -27.01 -25.58
CA ARG A 203 12.76 -26.15 -26.61
C ARG A 203 13.86 -25.27 -26.03
N ALA A 204 13.61 -24.67 -24.86
CA ALA A 204 14.61 -23.88 -24.15
C ALA A 204 15.80 -24.74 -23.72
N TRP A 205 15.57 -25.95 -23.18
CA TRP A 205 16.66 -26.87 -22.86
C TRP A 205 17.49 -27.28 -24.07
N LYS A 206 16.84 -27.57 -25.20
CA LYS A 206 17.53 -27.88 -26.46
C LYS A 206 18.44 -26.73 -26.87
N ARG A 207 17.99 -25.48 -26.74
CA ARG A 207 18.80 -24.28 -27.00
C ARG A 207 20.01 -24.21 -26.06
N VAL A 208 19.79 -24.32 -24.75
CA VAL A 208 20.87 -24.30 -23.73
C VAL A 208 21.93 -25.36 -24.04
N CYS A 209 21.52 -26.60 -24.30
CA CYS A 209 22.44 -27.70 -24.60
C CYS A 209 23.22 -27.45 -25.90
N THR A 210 22.53 -27.04 -26.97
CA THR A 210 23.14 -26.75 -28.27
C THR A 210 24.21 -25.67 -28.15
N LEU A 211 23.91 -24.62 -27.39
CA LEU A 211 24.80 -23.46 -27.19
C LEU A 211 26.06 -23.76 -26.39
N LEU A 212 26.07 -24.85 -25.63
CA LEU A 212 27.22 -25.30 -24.85
C LEU A 212 27.96 -26.44 -25.55
N ASN A 213 27.55 -26.82 -26.76
CA ASN A 213 27.99 -28.06 -27.44
C ASN A 213 27.84 -29.29 -26.55
N LEU A 214 26.88 -29.26 -25.63
CA LEU A 214 26.48 -30.45 -24.91
C LEU A 214 25.72 -31.29 -25.92
N LEU A 215 26.16 -32.54 -26.14
CA LEU A 215 25.24 -33.57 -26.62
C LEU A 215 23.96 -33.41 -25.78
N TYR A 216 22.79 -33.41 -26.40
CA TYR A 216 21.51 -33.30 -25.69
C TYR A 216 21.36 -34.54 -24.80
N CYS A 217 22.04 -34.50 -23.65
CA CYS A 217 22.32 -35.65 -22.83
C CYS A 217 21.17 -35.78 -21.87
N ARG A 218 20.20 -36.59 -22.26
CA ARG A 218 19.15 -37.10 -21.37
C ARG A 218 19.68 -37.98 -20.23
N ASN A 219 21.00 -38.20 -20.12
CA ASN A 219 21.64 -39.04 -19.10
C ASN A 219 23.07 -38.57 -18.81
N VAL A 220 23.28 -37.61 -17.91
CA VAL A 220 24.60 -37.38 -17.30
C VAL A 220 24.43 -37.43 -15.78
N SER A 221 24.81 -38.55 -15.17
CA SER A 221 24.54 -38.87 -13.77
C SER A 221 25.55 -38.29 -12.76
N ASN A 222 26.44 -37.35 -13.15
CA ASN A 222 27.31 -36.67 -12.20
C ASN A 222 27.49 -35.17 -12.49
N ILE A 223 27.47 -34.34 -11.46
CA ILE A 223 27.63 -32.89 -11.62
C ILE A 223 29.07 -32.48 -11.92
N PHE A 224 30.08 -33.27 -11.53
CA PHE A 224 31.48 -32.94 -11.83
C PHE A 224 31.84 -33.22 -13.29
N GLY A 225 31.28 -34.27 -13.91
CA GLY A 225 31.38 -34.46 -15.36
C GLY A 225 30.50 -33.47 -16.11
N GLN A 226 29.32 -33.12 -15.58
CA GLN A 226 28.55 -31.99 -16.08
C GLN A 226 29.37 -30.69 -15.98
N ILE A 227 29.82 -30.19 -14.83
CA ILE A 227 30.53 -28.89 -14.71
C ILE A 227 31.86 -28.82 -15.50
N LEU A 228 32.57 -29.93 -15.69
CA LEU A 228 33.79 -29.95 -16.49
C LEU A 228 33.53 -30.00 -18.01
N ASP A 229 32.45 -30.64 -18.47
CA ASP A 229 32.02 -30.66 -19.89
C ASP A 229 31.05 -29.51 -20.26
N VAL A 230 30.31 -28.99 -19.28
CA VAL A 230 29.42 -27.83 -19.33
C VAL A 230 30.29 -26.63 -19.11
N LYS A 231 30.52 -25.82 -20.16
CA LYS A 231 31.25 -24.54 -20.05
C LYS A 231 30.54 -23.61 -19.05
N TYR A 232 30.85 -23.75 -17.77
CA TYR A 232 30.07 -23.20 -16.66
C TYR A 232 29.92 -21.69 -16.79
N GLN A 233 28.69 -21.23 -16.96
CA GLN A 233 28.38 -19.83 -17.27
C GLN A 233 28.10 -18.99 -16.01
N GLY A 234 28.26 -19.56 -14.81
CA GLY A 234 28.01 -18.91 -13.51
C GLY A 234 26.82 -19.50 -12.74
N TYR A 235 26.73 -19.17 -11.45
CA TYR A 235 25.78 -19.75 -10.48
C TYR A 235 24.29 -19.53 -10.81
N ASP A 236 23.96 -18.50 -11.55
CA ASP A 236 22.61 -18.18 -12.02
C ASP A 236 22.25 -18.85 -13.37
N ALA A 237 23.16 -19.64 -13.98
CA ALA A 237 22.90 -20.28 -15.27
C ALA A 237 21.89 -21.43 -15.17
N LEU A 238 21.15 -21.69 -16.26
CA LEU A 238 20.17 -22.79 -16.31
C LEU A 238 20.81 -24.16 -16.50
N ALA A 239 21.90 -24.27 -17.26
CA ALA A 239 22.47 -25.56 -17.65
C ALA A 239 22.73 -26.55 -16.49
N PRO A 240 23.21 -26.12 -15.31
CA PRO A 240 23.41 -27.03 -14.17
C PRO A 240 22.11 -27.62 -13.56
N PHE A 241 20.95 -27.08 -13.92
CA PHE A 241 19.65 -27.58 -13.47
C PHE A 241 19.00 -28.55 -14.49
N HIS A 242 19.63 -28.75 -15.65
CA HIS A 242 19.09 -29.64 -16.67
C HIS A 242 19.22 -31.11 -16.24
N GLY A 243 18.11 -31.86 -16.36
CA GLY A 243 18.11 -33.31 -16.08
C GLY A 243 18.19 -33.65 -14.59
N LEU A 244 17.93 -32.71 -13.69
CA LEU A 244 17.71 -33.02 -12.28
C LEU A 244 16.51 -33.95 -12.14
N THR A 245 16.65 -34.98 -11.31
CA THR A 245 15.60 -35.97 -11.06
C THR A 245 15.54 -36.31 -9.57
N ARG A 246 14.41 -36.84 -9.12
CA ARG A 246 14.19 -37.27 -7.73
C ARG A 246 15.11 -38.41 -7.28
N SER A 247 15.85 -39.06 -8.18
CA SER A 247 16.82 -40.10 -7.79
C SER A 247 18.12 -39.49 -7.26
N ALA A 248 18.57 -40.00 -6.12
CA ALA A 248 19.87 -39.67 -5.57
C ALA A 248 21.03 -40.25 -6.42
N PRO A 249 22.19 -39.58 -6.42
CA PRO A 249 22.47 -38.31 -5.75
C PRO A 249 21.90 -37.09 -6.50
N LEU A 250 21.15 -36.23 -5.78
CA LEU A 250 20.76 -34.91 -6.30
C LEU A 250 21.96 -33.98 -6.14
N TYR A 251 22.60 -33.64 -7.25
CA TYR A 251 23.67 -32.67 -7.25
C TYR A 251 23.16 -31.35 -7.80
N THR A 252 23.20 -30.32 -6.97
CA THR A 252 22.88 -28.95 -7.38
C THR A 252 24.17 -28.15 -7.59
N PRO A 253 24.15 -27.06 -8.38
CA PRO A 253 25.37 -26.30 -8.68
C PRO A 253 26.05 -25.63 -7.48
N TYR A 254 25.39 -25.57 -6.32
CA TYR A 254 25.86 -24.94 -5.08
C TYR A 254 24.98 -25.36 -3.90
N THR A 255 25.45 -25.19 -2.68
CA THR A 255 24.65 -25.40 -1.46
C THR A 255 23.39 -24.54 -1.50
N HIS A 256 22.21 -25.18 -1.55
CA HIS A 256 20.92 -24.51 -1.68
C HIS A 256 20.39 -24.00 -0.33
N ASN A 257 19.63 -22.91 -0.36
CA ASN A 257 18.88 -22.42 0.81
C ASN A 257 17.67 -23.32 1.08
N TRP A 258 17.90 -24.48 1.71
CA TRP A 258 16.85 -25.44 2.05
C TRP A 258 15.74 -24.88 2.95
N PRO A 259 16.01 -24.02 3.96
CA PRO A 259 14.93 -23.36 4.72
C PRO A 259 14.00 -22.54 3.81
N ALA A 260 14.55 -21.85 2.80
CA ALA A 260 13.75 -21.12 1.84
C ALA A 260 12.88 -22.02 0.95
N ILE A 261 13.36 -23.22 0.60
CA ILE A 261 12.58 -24.22 -0.14
C ILE A 261 11.37 -24.65 0.68
N ARG A 262 11.57 -25.04 1.95
CA ARG A 262 10.46 -25.44 2.85
C ARG A 262 9.44 -24.33 3.05
N ALA A 263 9.90 -23.11 3.28
CA ALA A 263 9.02 -21.95 3.42
C ALA A 263 8.21 -21.69 2.14
N THR A 264 8.84 -21.80 0.97
CA THR A 264 8.16 -21.60 -0.31
C THR A 264 7.18 -22.73 -0.60
N LEU A 265 7.53 -23.97 -0.27
CA LEU A 265 6.63 -25.12 -0.37
C LEU A 265 5.40 -24.95 0.53
N GLN A 266 5.60 -24.47 1.76
CA GLN A 266 4.50 -24.13 2.67
C GLN A 266 3.60 -23.03 2.09
N ALA A 267 4.17 -22.01 1.46
CA ALA A 267 3.40 -20.96 0.78
C ALA A 267 2.58 -21.51 -0.39
N CYS A 268 3.15 -22.43 -1.19
CA CYS A 268 2.40 -23.13 -2.24
C CYS A 268 1.22 -23.93 -1.68
N ARG A 269 1.43 -24.66 -0.57
CA ARG A 269 0.37 -25.43 0.10
C ARG A 269 -0.78 -24.54 0.59
N GLU A 270 -0.47 -23.33 1.06
CA GLU A 270 -1.49 -22.35 1.45
C GLU A 270 -2.35 -21.88 0.28
N LEU A 271 -1.72 -21.60 -0.87
CA LEU A 271 -2.44 -21.25 -2.10
C LEU A 271 -3.27 -22.43 -2.64
N GLU A 272 -2.74 -23.65 -2.59
CA GLU A 272 -3.47 -24.87 -2.99
C GLU A 272 -4.69 -25.11 -2.09
N ALA A 273 -4.55 -24.89 -0.78
CA ALA A 273 -5.65 -25.00 0.18
C ALA A 273 -6.70 -23.90 0.02
N GLU A 274 -6.29 -22.67 -0.29
CA GLU A 274 -7.20 -21.56 -0.62
C GLU A 274 -7.95 -21.82 -1.94
N GLY A 275 -7.26 -22.46 -2.90
CA GLY A 275 -7.71 -22.66 -4.27
C GLY A 275 -7.31 -21.49 -5.16
N LEU A 276 -6.57 -21.76 -6.24
CA LEU A 276 -5.98 -20.73 -7.10
C LEU A 276 -7.01 -19.72 -7.66
N SER A 277 -8.23 -20.17 -8.00
CA SER A 277 -9.30 -19.28 -8.45
C SER A 277 -9.71 -18.25 -7.39
N ASN A 278 -9.77 -18.65 -6.11
CA ASN A 278 -10.07 -17.75 -5.00
C ASN A 278 -8.94 -16.75 -4.79
N VAL A 279 -7.69 -17.22 -4.88
CA VAL A 279 -6.50 -16.38 -4.80
C VAL A 279 -6.55 -15.30 -5.88
N ILE A 280 -6.77 -15.66 -7.15
CA ILE A 280 -6.90 -14.71 -8.26
C ILE A 280 -8.05 -13.72 -8.01
N GLN A 281 -9.21 -14.22 -7.58
CA GLN A 281 -10.39 -13.38 -7.33
C GLN A 281 -10.14 -12.33 -6.23
N ARG A 282 -9.51 -12.70 -5.11
CA ARG A 282 -9.25 -11.73 -4.03
C ARG A 282 -8.22 -10.66 -4.41
N HIS A 283 -7.26 -10.99 -5.27
CA HIS A 283 -6.31 -10.01 -5.81
C HIS A 283 -7.02 -9.03 -6.75
N ALA A 284 -7.82 -9.53 -7.69
CA ALA A 284 -8.64 -8.68 -8.57
C ALA A 284 -9.59 -7.77 -7.76
N ALA A 285 -10.23 -8.29 -6.73
CA ALA A 285 -11.09 -7.50 -5.83
C ALA A 285 -10.32 -6.44 -5.04
N ALA A 286 -9.08 -6.74 -4.60
CA ALA A 286 -8.23 -5.79 -3.90
C ALA A 286 -7.78 -4.65 -4.83
N ALA A 287 -7.43 -4.97 -6.06
CA ALA A 287 -7.09 -3.98 -7.08
C ALA A 287 -8.27 -3.05 -7.40
N ALA A 288 -9.46 -3.63 -7.63
CA ALA A 288 -10.68 -2.87 -7.88
C ALA A 288 -11.02 -1.93 -6.71
N ALA A 289 -10.93 -2.42 -5.47
CA ALA A 289 -11.13 -1.58 -4.28
C ALA A 289 -10.10 -0.43 -4.21
N CYS A 290 -8.84 -0.69 -4.55
CA CYS A 290 -7.79 0.33 -4.54
C CYS A 290 -8.06 1.42 -5.59
N GLN A 291 -8.47 1.04 -6.79
CA GLN A 291 -8.74 1.95 -7.90
C GLN A 291 -10.00 2.79 -7.64
N GLN A 292 -11.05 2.16 -7.13
CA GLN A 292 -12.27 2.85 -6.72
C GLN A 292 -11.97 3.88 -5.63
N LEU A 293 -11.30 3.48 -4.56
CA LEU A 293 -10.96 4.40 -3.46
C LEU A 293 -10.00 5.50 -3.91
N ALA A 294 -9.04 5.20 -4.78
CA ALA A 294 -8.18 6.23 -5.35
C ALA A 294 -9.00 7.30 -6.06
N THR A 295 -10.00 6.89 -6.85
CA THR A 295 -10.88 7.81 -7.57
C THR A 295 -11.76 8.61 -6.61
N GLU A 296 -12.37 7.96 -5.61
CA GLU A 296 -13.23 8.61 -4.60
C GLU A 296 -12.47 9.61 -3.72
N LEU A 297 -11.17 9.39 -3.51
CA LEU A 297 -10.29 10.24 -2.71
C LEU A 297 -9.55 11.31 -3.53
N GLY A 298 -9.83 11.43 -4.83
CA GLY A 298 -9.15 12.38 -5.72
C GLY A 298 -7.68 12.02 -6.03
N LEU A 299 -7.26 10.79 -5.75
CA LEU A 299 -5.90 10.34 -6.05
C LEU A 299 -5.75 10.08 -7.55
N SER A 300 -4.64 10.55 -8.11
CA SER A 300 -4.34 10.40 -9.53
C SER A 300 -3.70 9.04 -9.84
N LEU A 301 -4.44 8.17 -10.54
CA LEU A 301 -3.95 6.90 -11.08
C LEU A 301 -2.90 7.12 -12.17
N TYR A 302 -1.80 6.35 -12.10
CA TYR A 302 -0.75 6.41 -13.11
C TYR A 302 -1.15 5.66 -14.40
N CYS A 303 -1.86 4.54 -14.26
CA CYS A 303 -2.42 3.81 -15.39
C CYS A 303 -3.62 4.57 -15.96
N GLN A 304 -3.54 4.98 -17.23
CA GLN A 304 -4.56 5.80 -17.88
C GLN A 304 -5.81 5.01 -18.29
N ASN A 305 -5.68 3.70 -18.49
CA ASN A 305 -6.79 2.83 -18.84
C ASN A 305 -6.79 1.61 -17.94
N LEU A 306 -7.79 1.52 -17.07
CA LEU A 306 -7.92 0.44 -16.07
C LEU A 306 -8.05 -0.96 -16.66
N HIS A 307 -8.36 -1.10 -17.96
CA HIS A 307 -8.25 -2.37 -18.68
C HIS A 307 -6.84 -3.00 -18.54
N TRP A 308 -5.81 -2.17 -18.45
CA TRP A 308 -4.41 -2.59 -18.29
C TRP A 308 -3.95 -2.66 -16.84
N ALA A 309 -4.81 -2.38 -15.86
CA ALA A 309 -4.38 -2.29 -14.47
C ALA A 309 -4.04 -3.67 -13.89
N ALA A 310 -2.88 -3.76 -13.22
CA ALA A 310 -2.44 -4.99 -12.61
C ALA A 310 -3.27 -5.36 -11.37
N PRO A 311 -3.71 -6.64 -11.24
CA PRO A 311 -4.38 -7.12 -10.03
C PRO A 311 -3.50 -7.17 -8.77
N THR A 312 -2.20 -6.87 -8.88
CA THR A 312 -1.22 -7.07 -7.81
C THR A 312 -0.61 -5.78 -7.27
N VAL A 313 -0.71 -4.67 -8.02
CA VAL A 313 -0.25 -3.35 -7.58
C VAL A 313 -1.02 -2.23 -8.29
N THR A 314 -1.34 -1.16 -7.56
CA THR A 314 -1.85 0.09 -8.14
C THR A 314 -0.77 1.16 -8.02
N ALA A 315 -0.41 1.80 -9.14
CA ALA A 315 0.49 2.94 -9.19
C ALA A 315 -0.29 4.26 -9.20
N LEU A 316 0.15 5.21 -8.39
CA LEU A 316 -0.47 6.51 -8.15
C LEU A 316 0.59 7.61 -8.26
N HIS A 317 0.23 8.77 -8.79
CA HIS A 317 1.11 9.94 -8.81
C HIS A 317 1.31 10.48 -7.40
N VAL A 318 2.53 10.78 -6.99
CA VAL A 318 2.77 11.60 -5.79
C VAL A 318 2.20 13.00 -6.05
N PRO A 319 1.47 13.61 -5.11
CA PRO A 319 0.97 14.98 -5.27
C PRO A 319 2.09 15.95 -5.65
N SER A 320 1.86 16.78 -6.66
CA SER A 320 2.89 17.61 -7.29
C SER A 320 3.54 18.63 -6.35
N HIS A 321 2.84 19.01 -5.28
CA HIS A 321 3.30 19.98 -4.28
C HIS A 321 3.99 19.33 -3.07
N VAL A 322 4.08 18.00 -3.00
CA VAL A 322 4.68 17.27 -1.87
C VAL A 322 5.96 16.55 -2.30
N ALA A 323 7.04 16.77 -1.56
CA ALA A 323 8.26 15.99 -1.75
C ALA A 323 8.05 14.54 -1.30
N TRP A 324 8.56 13.58 -2.07
CA TRP A 324 8.42 12.15 -1.78
C TRP A 324 8.85 11.76 -0.36
N ASP A 325 9.96 12.33 0.13
CA ASP A 325 10.46 11.99 1.47
C ASP A 325 9.50 12.45 2.58
N ASP A 326 8.87 13.62 2.43
CA ASP A 326 7.88 14.10 3.39
C ASP A 326 6.60 13.26 3.32
N PHE A 327 6.14 12.96 2.10
CA PHE A 327 4.97 12.12 1.85
C PHE A 327 5.13 10.74 2.50
N VAL A 328 6.24 10.03 2.21
CA VAL A 328 6.44 8.67 2.71
C VAL A 328 6.65 8.63 4.22
N GLN A 329 7.29 9.65 4.82
CA GLN A 329 7.44 9.72 6.28
C GLN A 329 6.11 9.99 6.98
N ALA A 330 5.25 10.82 6.40
CA ALA A 330 3.91 11.05 6.92
C ALA A 330 3.07 9.75 6.92
N LEU A 331 3.07 9.00 5.81
CA LEU A 331 2.38 7.70 5.74
C LEU A 331 2.95 6.68 6.74
N LYS A 332 4.28 6.63 6.90
CA LYS A 332 4.94 5.76 7.88
C LYS A 332 4.53 6.05 9.32
N ARG A 333 4.34 7.33 9.68
CA ARG A 333 3.84 7.72 11.02
C ARG A 333 2.44 7.18 11.29
N GLU A 334 1.62 7.02 10.24
CA GLU A 334 0.32 6.34 10.29
C GLU A 334 0.40 4.82 10.09
N ARG A 335 1.62 4.25 10.14
CA ARG A 335 1.89 2.81 9.96
C ARG A 335 1.54 2.28 8.56
N LEU A 336 1.34 3.16 7.58
CA LEU A 336 1.21 2.79 6.18
C LEU A 336 2.58 2.82 5.50
N ILE A 337 3.03 1.64 5.06
CA ILE A 337 4.24 1.50 4.24
C ILE A 337 3.80 1.16 2.82
N CYS A 338 4.14 2.05 1.89
CA CYS A 338 3.93 1.91 0.45
C CYS A 338 5.28 1.94 -0.30
N GLY A 339 5.28 1.46 -1.55
CA GLY A 339 6.47 1.44 -2.38
C GLY A 339 6.66 2.77 -3.11
N GLY A 340 7.87 3.34 -3.06
CA GLY A 340 8.27 4.36 -4.02
C GLY A 340 8.55 3.78 -5.40
N ASN A 341 9.18 4.55 -6.27
CA ASN A 341 9.58 4.12 -7.61
C ASN A 341 11.05 4.44 -7.90
N TYR A 342 11.51 4.02 -9.08
CA TYR A 342 12.91 4.17 -9.51
C TYR A 342 13.00 4.89 -10.85
N GLY A 343 14.20 5.29 -11.24
CA GLY A 343 14.46 5.94 -12.53
C GLY A 343 13.57 7.18 -12.73
N ASP A 344 12.96 7.30 -13.91
CA ASP A 344 12.15 8.46 -14.29
C ASP A 344 10.88 8.66 -13.44
N LEU A 345 10.45 7.61 -12.73
CA LEU A 345 9.29 7.61 -11.83
C LEU A 345 9.66 7.96 -10.38
N ALA A 346 10.95 8.02 -10.05
CA ALA A 346 11.42 8.29 -8.70
C ALA A 346 10.87 9.64 -8.21
N GLY A 347 10.25 9.61 -7.03
CA GLY A 347 9.63 10.77 -6.40
C GLY A 347 8.33 11.28 -7.04
N LYS A 348 7.90 10.72 -8.17
CA LYS A 348 6.72 11.15 -8.93
C LYS A 348 5.57 10.15 -8.87
N VAL A 349 5.88 8.87 -8.65
CA VAL A 349 4.90 7.78 -8.59
C VAL A 349 5.19 6.95 -7.35
N PHE A 350 4.14 6.53 -6.66
CA PHE A 350 4.20 5.54 -5.60
C PHE A 350 3.20 4.42 -5.86
N ARG A 351 3.30 3.36 -5.05
CA ARG A 351 2.62 2.10 -5.33
C ARG A 351 2.01 1.52 -4.07
N ILE A 352 0.73 1.17 -4.19
CA ILE A 352 0.00 0.35 -3.21
C ILE A 352 0.04 -1.09 -3.73
N GLY A 353 0.89 -1.91 -3.11
CA GLY A 353 0.98 -3.34 -3.41
C GLY A 353 -0.13 -4.11 -2.71
N HIS A 354 -0.93 -4.83 -3.48
CA HIS A 354 -2.02 -5.69 -3.02
C HIS A 354 -1.82 -7.11 -3.56
N MET A 355 -0.65 -7.67 -3.24
CA MET A 355 -0.23 -9.01 -3.65
C MET A 355 0.10 -9.91 -2.46
N GLY A 356 -0.11 -11.22 -2.61
CA GLY A 356 0.19 -12.20 -1.58
C GLY A 356 -0.74 -12.11 -0.38
N SER A 357 -0.19 -12.27 0.82
CA SER A 357 -0.93 -12.26 2.09
C SER A 357 -1.64 -10.93 2.36
N GLN A 358 -1.16 -9.83 1.74
CA GLN A 358 -1.76 -8.50 1.79
C GLN A 358 -2.68 -8.20 0.58
N GLY A 359 -2.85 -9.14 -0.36
CA GLY A 359 -3.75 -9.03 -1.50
C GLY A 359 -5.21 -9.27 -1.12
N LYS A 360 -5.71 -8.43 -0.21
CA LYS A 360 -7.06 -8.54 0.35
C LYS A 360 -7.76 -7.16 0.36
N PRO A 361 -9.03 -7.06 -0.07
CA PRO A 361 -9.74 -5.79 -0.16
C PRO A 361 -9.81 -5.02 1.17
N GLU A 362 -9.94 -5.69 2.31
CA GLU A 362 -10.01 -5.06 3.63
C GLU A 362 -8.70 -4.36 4.03
N LEU A 363 -7.55 -4.93 3.65
CA LEU A 363 -6.25 -4.31 3.91
C LEU A 363 -6.01 -3.11 2.98
N VAL A 364 -6.51 -3.19 1.74
CA VAL A 364 -6.54 -2.04 0.83
C VAL A 364 -7.41 -0.93 1.40
N ARG A 365 -8.65 -1.22 1.83
CA ARG A 365 -9.54 -0.22 2.44
C ARG A 365 -8.89 0.45 3.64
N LEU A 366 -8.27 -0.33 4.53
CA LEU A 366 -7.56 0.20 5.69
C LEU A 366 -6.40 1.12 5.29
N ALA A 367 -5.63 0.74 4.27
CA ALA A 367 -4.52 1.54 3.78
C ALA A 367 -4.99 2.86 3.13
N MET A 368 -6.06 2.81 2.35
CA MET A 368 -6.59 3.98 1.64
C MET A 368 -7.36 4.93 2.57
N ALA A 369 -7.85 4.44 3.73
CA ALA A 369 -8.47 5.25 4.77
C ALA A 369 -7.47 6.05 5.63
N SER A 370 -6.17 6.03 5.30
CA SER A 370 -5.15 6.86 5.95
C SER A 370 -5.49 8.35 5.83
N ASN A 371 -5.68 9.01 6.98
CA ASN A 371 -6.03 10.44 7.03
C ASN A 371 -4.97 11.31 6.35
N LYS A 372 -3.68 10.95 6.47
CA LYS A 372 -2.59 11.66 5.78
C LYS A 372 -2.62 11.48 4.27
N LEU A 373 -2.95 10.28 3.77
CA LEU A 373 -3.07 10.07 2.33
C LEU A 373 -4.15 10.97 1.73
N VAL A 374 -5.30 11.07 2.39
CA VAL A 374 -6.42 11.92 1.94
C VAL A 374 -6.10 13.42 2.05
N ALA A 375 -5.42 13.83 3.12
CA ALA A 375 -5.09 15.23 3.36
C ALA A 375 -4.19 15.81 2.25
N PHE A 376 -3.12 15.11 1.86
CA PHE A 376 -2.19 15.62 0.85
C PHE A 376 -2.85 15.84 -0.51
N TYR A 377 -3.79 15.02 -0.93
CA TYR A 377 -4.42 15.19 -2.25
C TYR A 377 -5.50 16.27 -2.26
N ARG A 378 -6.20 16.48 -1.14
CA ARG A 378 -7.13 17.61 -1.00
C ARG A 378 -6.40 18.95 -1.07
N GLU A 379 -5.21 19.04 -0.45
CA GLU A 379 -4.34 20.22 -0.56
C GLU A 379 -3.91 20.51 -2.03
N GLU A 380 -3.82 19.48 -2.89
CA GLU A 380 -3.49 19.67 -4.32
C GLU A 380 -4.64 20.27 -5.13
N GLU A 381 -5.87 19.77 -4.95
CA GLU A 381 -7.06 20.31 -5.63
C GLU A 381 -7.28 21.79 -5.27
N ASP A 382 -7.07 22.13 -3.99
CA ASP A 382 -7.16 23.50 -3.49
C ASP A 382 -6.06 24.39 -4.08
N TRP A 383 -4.82 23.88 -4.19
CA TRP A 383 -3.69 24.61 -4.77
C TRP A 383 -3.85 24.84 -6.29
N LEU A 384 -4.27 23.83 -7.05
CA LEU A 384 -4.39 23.89 -8.52
C LEU A 384 -5.61 24.69 -9.01
N SER A 385 -6.67 24.77 -8.22
CA SER A 385 -7.88 25.53 -8.58
C SER A 385 -7.69 27.05 -8.54
N GLY A 386 -6.50 27.54 -8.15
CA GLY A 386 -6.24 28.97 -8.01
C GLY A 386 -7.11 29.62 -6.94
N ASN A 387 -7.76 28.81 -6.11
CA ASN A 387 -8.38 29.28 -4.89
C ASN A 387 -7.24 29.81 -4.01
N GLU A 388 -7.17 31.13 -3.85
CA GLU A 388 -6.54 31.69 -2.65
C GLU A 388 -7.06 30.89 -1.46
N TYR A 389 -6.19 30.63 -0.49
CA TYR A 389 -6.51 29.94 0.76
C TYR A 389 -7.78 30.52 1.41
N TYR A 390 -8.95 30.04 1.00
CA TYR A 390 -10.24 30.19 1.67
C TYR A 390 -10.56 28.93 2.49
N GLY A 391 -9.63 27.95 2.49
CA GLY A 391 -9.74 26.64 3.12
C GLY A 391 -8.81 26.39 4.30
N ALA A 392 -8.06 27.40 4.78
CA ALA A 392 -7.71 27.41 6.17
C ALA A 392 -8.97 27.93 6.87
N THR A 393 -9.58 27.10 7.69
CA THR A 393 -10.01 27.62 8.98
C THR A 393 -8.73 28.14 9.67
N ILE A 394 -8.26 29.33 9.28
CA ILE A 394 -7.64 30.19 10.26
C ILE A 394 -8.79 30.44 11.20
N LEU A 395 -8.71 29.85 12.39
CA LEU A 395 -9.54 30.17 13.52
C LEU A 395 -9.23 31.62 13.91
N VAL A 396 -9.66 32.57 13.08
CA VAL A 396 -9.73 33.99 13.45
C VAL A 396 -11.05 34.10 14.19
N GLY A 397 -11.02 33.83 15.49
CA GLY A 397 -12.09 34.22 16.38
C GLY A 397 -12.19 35.75 16.36
N LEU A 398 -13.04 36.31 15.51
CA LEU A 398 -13.47 37.69 15.64
C LEU A 398 -14.49 37.73 16.80
N VAL A 399 -13.99 37.97 18.00
CA VAL A 399 -14.82 38.25 19.16
C VAL A 399 -15.40 39.65 18.98
N GLN A 400 -16.57 39.76 18.36
CA GLN A 400 -17.32 41.01 18.36
C GLN A 400 -18.18 41.13 19.61
N ARG A 401 -17.95 42.19 20.37
CA ARG A 401 -18.78 42.60 21.50
C ARG A 401 -20.02 43.32 20.95
N LYS A 402 -21.20 42.72 21.06
CA LYS A 402 -22.47 43.40 20.75
C LYS A 402 -23.35 43.45 21.99
N MET A 403 -23.71 44.65 22.43
CA MET A 403 -24.71 44.80 23.50
C MET A 403 -26.09 44.48 22.94
N ILE A 404 -26.71 43.43 23.46
CA ILE A 404 -28.12 43.12 23.23
C ILE A 404 -28.73 43.04 24.64
N SER A 405 -29.68 43.93 24.94
CA SER A 405 -30.44 43.96 26.20
C SER A 405 -29.61 43.90 27.51
N ASN A 406 -28.87 44.97 27.85
CA ASN A 406 -28.18 45.15 29.14
C ASN A 406 -27.25 44.01 29.60
N ARG A 407 -26.83 43.10 28.71
CA ARG A 407 -25.89 42.01 28.98
C ARG A 407 -24.83 41.92 27.88
N PHE A 408 -23.63 41.49 28.24
CA PHE A 408 -22.54 41.25 27.29
C PHE A 408 -22.64 39.82 26.76
N THR A 409 -22.76 39.67 25.44
CA THR A 409 -22.74 38.38 24.75
C THR A 409 -21.48 38.32 23.90
N TYR A 410 -20.70 37.25 24.04
CA TYR A 410 -19.55 36.99 23.19
C TYR A 410 -20.04 36.28 21.94
N LEU A 411 -20.00 36.96 20.80
CA LEU A 411 -20.34 36.34 19.53
C LEU A 411 -19.08 35.67 18.99
N LEU A 412 -19.08 34.34 18.92
CA LEU A 412 -18.15 33.61 18.07
C LEU A 412 -18.81 33.49 16.70
N GLN A 413 -18.41 34.38 15.79
CA GLN A 413 -18.96 34.39 14.46
C GLN A 413 -18.17 33.42 13.58
N TRP A 414 -18.80 32.31 13.22
CA TRP A 414 -18.35 31.46 12.13
C TRP A 414 -18.79 32.13 10.84
N VAL A 415 -17.87 32.37 9.91
CA VAL A 415 -18.23 32.89 8.59
C VAL A 415 -18.27 31.70 7.62
N PRO A 416 -19.45 31.29 7.16
CA PRO A 416 -19.55 30.66 5.86
C PRO A 416 -20.53 31.40 4.94
N LEU A 417 -20.36 31.18 3.63
CA LEU A 417 -21.27 31.60 2.56
C LEU A 417 -22.71 31.08 2.81
N PRO A 418 -23.74 31.63 2.11
CA PRO A 418 -25.07 31.81 2.68
C PRO A 418 -25.87 30.50 2.79
N GLY A 419 -26.19 30.17 4.04
CA GLY A 419 -27.08 29.06 4.42
C GLY A 419 -26.41 28.10 5.39
N ASP A 420 -26.28 28.49 6.67
CA ASP A 420 -26.57 27.65 7.85
C ASP A 420 -25.77 28.02 9.12
N CYS A 421 -26.45 27.77 10.25
CA CYS A 421 -26.06 27.72 11.68
C CYS A 421 -25.29 28.90 12.32
N LEU A 422 -25.93 29.50 13.33
CA LEU A 422 -25.33 30.47 14.26
C LEU A 422 -25.24 29.85 15.66
N MET A 423 -24.05 29.86 16.26
CA MET A 423 -23.81 29.50 17.66
C MET A 423 -23.56 30.76 18.48
N ALA A 424 -24.22 30.88 19.63
CA ALA A 424 -24.00 31.97 20.58
C ALA A 424 -23.82 31.41 21.99
N PHE A 425 -22.86 32.00 22.71
CA PHE A 425 -22.64 31.74 24.14
C PHE A 425 -23.23 32.89 24.95
N ASP A 426 -24.01 32.55 25.96
CA ASP A 426 -24.46 33.53 26.93
C ASP A 426 -23.59 33.50 28.21
N PRO A 427 -23.70 34.52 29.09
CA PRO A 427 -22.97 34.55 30.36
C PRO A 427 -23.33 33.44 31.36
N THR A 428 -24.30 32.56 31.03
CA THR A 428 -24.73 31.43 31.87
C THR A 428 -24.18 30.09 31.38
N ASN A 429 -23.26 30.10 30.40
CA ASN A 429 -22.67 28.91 29.77
C ASN A 429 -23.70 28.02 29.04
N THR A 430 -24.77 28.63 28.53
CA THR A 430 -25.75 27.95 27.70
C THR A 430 -25.40 28.12 26.22
N ILE A 431 -25.32 27.02 25.49
CA ILE A 431 -25.12 27.05 24.02
C ILE A 431 -26.49 27.18 23.34
N HIS A 432 -26.66 28.23 22.55
CA HIS A 432 -27.84 28.42 21.71
C HIS A 432 -27.51 28.07 20.26
N VAL A 433 -28.23 27.09 19.70
CA VAL A 433 -28.11 26.67 18.29
C VAL A 433 -29.41 26.99 17.56
N ASN A 434 -29.34 27.77 16.48
CA ASN A 434 -30.49 28.00 15.60
C ASN A 434 -30.31 27.21 14.30
N THR A 435 -31.26 26.32 14.02
CA THR A 435 -31.26 25.42 12.86
C THR A 435 -32.61 25.47 12.15
N ASN A 436 -32.61 25.78 10.86
CA ASN A 436 -33.74 25.49 9.97
C ASN A 436 -33.69 23.98 9.60
N LEU A 437 -33.97 23.12 10.57
CA LEU A 437 -33.70 21.67 10.51
C LEU A 437 -34.80 20.83 9.81
N ILE A 438 -35.83 21.47 9.22
CA ILE A 438 -36.97 20.75 8.62
C ILE A 438 -36.55 19.86 7.44
N ASN A 439 -35.56 20.27 6.65
CA ASN A 439 -35.13 19.49 5.46
C ASN A 439 -34.13 18.36 5.77
N TYR A 440 -33.41 18.40 6.90
CA TYR A 440 -32.33 17.43 7.17
C TYR A 440 -32.86 16.14 7.83
N VAL A 441 -33.93 16.24 8.61
CA VAL A 441 -34.51 15.08 9.33
C VAL A 441 -35.32 14.17 8.40
N GLU A 442 -35.92 14.71 7.33
CA GLU A 442 -36.58 13.88 6.30
C GLU A 442 -35.59 13.00 5.53
N LEU A 443 -34.32 13.40 5.43
CA LEU A 443 -33.31 12.68 4.65
C LEU A 443 -32.54 11.62 5.46
N HIS A 444 -32.41 11.76 6.78
CA HIS A 444 -31.52 10.90 7.58
C HIS A 444 -32.08 10.52 8.96
N PRO A 445 -32.98 9.51 9.06
CA PRO A 445 -33.67 9.14 10.30
C PRO A 445 -32.85 8.31 11.32
N LYS A 446 -31.51 8.29 11.24
CA LYS A 446 -30.64 7.60 12.21
C LYS A 446 -29.43 8.46 12.57
N VAL A 447 -29.61 9.35 13.53
CA VAL A 447 -28.49 9.98 14.24
C VAL A 447 -28.17 9.07 15.43
N ASP A 448 -27.04 8.36 15.33
CA ASP A 448 -26.55 7.39 16.32
C ASP A 448 -25.30 7.93 17.04
N LEU A 449 -25.04 7.40 18.25
CA LEU A 449 -23.97 7.56 19.27
C LEU A 449 -22.66 8.35 19.01
N LEU A 450 -22.32 8.72 17.78
CA LEU A 450 -21.13 9.48 17.40
C LEU A 450 -21.05 10.86 18.07
N THR A 451 -22.19 11.52 18.27
CA THR A 451 -22.28 12.86 18.86
C THR A 451 -21.84 12.91 20.34
N LEU A 452 -21.95 11.79 21.06
CA LEU A 452 -21.53 11.70 22.47
C LEU A 452 -20.02 11.46 22.62
N ALA A 453 -19.38 10.82 21.64
CA ALA A 453 -17.93 10.58 21.65
C ALA A 453 -17.13 11.86 21.38
N GLN A 454 -17.62 12.71 20.48
CA GLN A 454 -16.96 13.98 20.10
C GLN A 454 -16.88 14.99 21.25
N GLY A 455 -17.89 15.01 22.15
CA GLY A 455 -17.86 15.88 23.32
C GLY A 455 -16.76 15.53 24.31
N ARG A 456 -16.37 14.25 24.42
CA ARG A 456 -15.34 13.78 25.36
C ARG A 456 -13.94 14.17 24.91
N GLU A 457 -13.67 14.11 23.61
CA GLU A 457 -12.37 14.49 23.01
C GLU A 457 -12.13 16.01 23.05
N MET A 458 -13.21 16.81 22.99
CA MET A 458 -13.16 18.26 23.18
C MET A 458 -12.64 18.67 24.58
N PHE A 459 -12.97 17.93 25.65
CA PHE A 459 -12.48 18.26 27.00
C PHE A 459 -11.01 17.86 27.22
N TYR A 460 -10.58 16.74 26.63
CA TYR A 460 -9.18 16.30 26.72
C TYR A 460 -8.22 17.21 25.96
N SER A 461 -8.63 17.74 24.81
CA SER A 461 -7.82 18.71 24.05
C SER A 461 -7.62 20.05 24.75
N LEU A 462 -8.48 20.39 25.71
CA LEU A 462 -8.33 21.54 26.61
C LEU A 462 -7.49 21.22 27.87
N GLY A 463 -6.93 20.02 27.96
CA GLY A 463 -6.07 19.58 29.08
C GLY A 463 -6.83 19.13 30.33
N ILE A 464 -8.15 18.95 30.25
CA ILE A 464 -8.98 18.51 31.37
C ILE A 464 -8.98 16.97 31.40
N GLN A 465 -8.28 16.38 32.37
CA GLN A 465 -8.24 14.93 32.54
C GLN A 465 -9.22 14.43 33.61
N HIS A 466 -9.71 13.21 33.43
CA HIS A 466 -10.72 12.52 34.27
C HIS A 466 -12.17 13.05 34.17
N VAL A 467 -12.66 13.27 32.95
CA VAL A 467 -14.07 13.59 32.68
C VAL A 467 -14.95 12.39 33.05
N ASP A 468 -15.85 12.58 34.02
CA ASP A 468 -16.79 11.56 34.49
C ASP A 468 -17.75 11.14 33.36
N PRO A 469 -17.81 9.84 32.98
CA PRO A 469 -18.74 9.37 31.96
C PRO A 469 -20.23 9.56 32.34
N SER A 470 -20.54 9.81 33.60
CA SER A 470 -21.90 10.03 34.11
C SER A 470 -22.41 11.46 33.95
N ILE A 471 -21.68 12.34 33.25
CA ILE A 471 -22.18 13.69 32.90
C ILE A 471 -23.43 13.54 32.02
N ILE A 472 -24.59 13.74 32.65
CA ILE A 472 -25.89 13.73 31.97
C ILE A 472 -26.01 15.04 31.19
N VAL A 473 -25.87 14.95 29.87
CA VAL A 473 -26.25 16.02 28.94
C VAL A 473 -27.75 16.23 29.06
N ARG A 474 -28.17 17.38 29.60
CA ARG A 474 -29.59 17.75 29.67
C ARG A 474 -29.95 18.49 28.39
N SER A 475 -30.65 17.81 27.50
CA SER A 475 -31.22 18.40 26.30
C SER A 475 -32.70 18.71 26.49
N ALA A 476 -33.11 19.96 26.27
CA ALA A 476 -34.52 20.35 26.28
C ALA A 476 -34.88 21.08 24.99
N ILE A 477 -36.05 20.73 24.40
CA ILE A 477 -36.67 21.45 23.30
C ILE A 477 -37.66 22.44 23.89
N SER A 478 -37.52 23.73 23.59
CA SER A 478 -38.53 24.73 23.94
C SER A 478 -39.79 24.49 23.10
N PRO A 479 -40.97 24.25 23.70
CA PRO A 479 -42.19 23.97 22.94
C PRO A 479 -42.64 25.15 22.05
N GLU A 480 -42.29 26.37 22.44
CA GLU A 480 -42.76 27.61 21.82
C GLU A 480 -41.84 28.12 20.71
N THR A 481 -40.53 27.85 20.81
CA THR A 481 -39.52 28.38 19.85
C THR A 481 -38.83 27.30 19.02
N GLN A 482 -39.04 26.01 19.35
CA GLN A 482 -38.36 24.86 18.72
C GLN A 482 -36.82 24.91 18.82
N HIS A 483 -36.26 25.77 19.69
CA HIS A 483 -34.83 25.80 19.96
C HIS A 483 -34.40 24.63 20.84
N TRP A 484 -33.22 24.11 20.55
CA TRP A 484 -32.53 23.10 21.36
C TRP A 484 -31.41 23.77 22.16
N SER A 485 -31.25 23.37 23.42
CA SER A 485 -30.17 23.87 24.28
C SER A 485 -29.53 22.73 25.06
N VAL A 486 -28.24 22.89 25.34
CA VAL A 486 -27.42 21.95 26.12
C VAL A 486 -26.69 22.76 27.20
N GLU A 487 -26.91 22.39 28.46
CA GLU A 487 -26.19 22.95 29.61
C GLU A 487 -24.93 22.13 29.93
N ILE A 488 -23.80 22.81 30.13
CA ILE A 488 -22.54 22.20 30.57
C ILE A 488 -22.07 22.91 31.86
N PRO A 489 -21.93 22.22 33.01
CA PRO A 489 -21.81 22.88 34.30
C PRO A 489 -20.36 23.22 34.70
N TRP A 490 -19.83 24.37 34.29
CA TRP A 490 -18.53 24.90 34.75
C TRP A 490 -18.58 26.43 34.94
N GLU A 491 -17.67 27.00 35.75
CA GLU A 491 -17.49 28.45 35.96
C GLU A 491 -16.03 28.87 35.67
N VAL A 492 -15.82 30.04 35.04
CA VAL A 492 -14.51 30.55 34.57
C VAL A 492 -14.19 31.90 35.22
N GLU A 493 -13.01 32.04 35.84
CA GLU A 493 -12.48 33.34 36.30
C GLU A 493 -11.18 33.71 35.54
N ALA A 494 -11.11 34.95 35.03
CA ALA A 494 -9.94 35.51 34.35
C ALA A 494 -9.62 36.95 34.85
N ASP A 495 -8.34 37.31 34.91
CA ASP A 495 -7.87 38.59 35.44
C ASP A 495 -8.03 39.72 34.40
N ALA A 496 -8.82 40.74 34.74
CA ALA A 496 -9.29 41.76 33.80
C ALA A 496 -8.21 42.78 33.36
N LEU A 497 -7.04 42.80 34.02
CA LEU A 497 -6.02 43.84 33.86
C LEU A 497 -5.15 43.75 32.58
N TYR A 498 -5.22 42.66 31.81
CA TYR A 498 -4.33 42.43 30.66
C TYR A 498 -4.97 42.62 29.28
N TRP A 499 -6.23 43.07 29.23
CA TRP A 499 -7.01 43.06 27.98
C TRP A 499 -7.68 44.41 27.74
N GLU A 500 -6.90 45.41 27.31
CA GLU A 500 -7.42 46.67 26.79
C GLU A 500 -6.94 46.95 25.35
N HIS A 501 -7.94 47.28 24.51
CA HIS A 501 -7.92 47.96 23.22
C HIS A 501 -7.43 47.26 21.93
N ASP A 502 -8.42 47.12 21.02
CA ASP A 502 -8.41 47.27 19.57
C ASP A 502 -7.28 46.62 18.74
N VAL A 503 -7.65 45.53 18.06
CA VAL A 503 -7.03 44.94 16.86
C VAL A 503 -5.49 44.90 16.87
N MET A 504 -4.92 43.82 17.44
CA MET A 504 -3.50 43.51 17.26
C MET A 504 -3.29 42.49 16.14
N HIS A 505 -2.76 42.95 15.00
CA HIS A 505 -1.95 42.12 14.11
C HIS A 505 -0.60 41.85 14.80
N TRP A 506 -0.31 40.61 15.18
CA TRP A 506 0.99 40.25 15.75
C TRP A 506 1.98 39.85 14.64
N HIS A 507 2.78 40.82 14.19
CA HIS A 507 4.15 40.57 13.72
C HIS A 507 5.06 40.65 14.95
N ALA A 508 5.55 39.52 15.46
CA ALA A 508 6.45 39.53 16.60
C ALA A 508 7.91 39.67 16.16
N GLN A 509 8.43 40.89 16.23
CA GLN A 509 9.86 41.15 16.40
C GLN A 509 10.24 40.84 17.87
N GLN A 510 11.36 40.15 18.05
CA GLN A 510 11.96 39.81 19.36
C GLN A 510 11.94 40.98 20.35
N THR A 511 11.20 40.86 21.45
CA THR A 511 11.51 41.57 22.70
C THR A 511 11.20 40.69 23.91
N SER A 512 12.22 40.50 24.73
CA SER A 512 12.21 39.79 26.01
C SER A 512 11.71 40.69 27.15
N ASN A 513 10.75 40.22 27.96
CA ASN A 513 10.42 40.62 29.36
C ASN A 513 8.97 41.05 29.66
N LEU A 514 7.96 40.18 29.49
CA LEU A 514 6.65 40.33 30.15
C LEU A 514 6.19 39.00 30.79
N GLN A 515 5.60 39.07 32.00
CA GLN A 515 5.03 37.93 32.74
C GLN A 515 3.74 37.41 32.08
N ALA A 516 3.49 36.10 32.14
CA ALA A 516 2.39 35.42 31.44
C ALA A 516 1.06 35.42 32.25
N PRO A 517 -0.11 35.53 31.58
CA PRO A 517 -1.45 35.48 32.21
C PRO A 517 -1.89 34.05 32.62
N SER A 518 -2.83 33.94 33.57
CA SER A 518 -3.37 32.65 34.09
C SER A 518 -4.91 32.61 34.16
N ILE A 519 -5.52 31.44 33.94
CA ILE A 519 -6.98 31.17 34.04
C ILE A 519 -7.23 30.04 35.06
N GLN A 520 -8.31 30.12 35.84
CA GLN A 520 -8.75 29.05 36.77
C GLN A 520 -10.19 28.60 36.47
N LEU A 521 -10.44 27.29 36.57
CA LEU A 521 -11.77 26.66 36.37
C LEU A 521 -12.20 25.93 37.65
N LYS A 522 -13.47 26.04 38.03
CA LYS A 522 -14.06 25.31 39.18
C LYS A 522 -15.37 24.62 38.78
N PRO A 523 -15.60 23.37 39.23
CA PRO A 523 -16.86 22.67 39.01
C PRO A 523 -17.98 23.25 39.89
N LEU A 524 -19.20 23.35 39.34
CA LEU A 524 -20.37 23.80 40.09
C LEU A 524 -20.94 22.67 40.97
N PRO A 525 -21.46 22.96 42.18
CA PRO A 525 -22.09 21.95 43.02
C PRO A 525 -23.39 21.42 42.40
N PRO A 526 -23.74 20.14 42.61
CA PRO A 526 -24.95 19.55 42.02
C PRO A 526 -26.21 20.22 42.58
N THR A 527 -27.04 20.78 41.69
CA THR A 527 -28.29 21.45 42.06
C THR A 527 -29.35 20.42 42.46
N SER A 528 -29.62 20.28 43.75
CA SER A 528 -30.81 19.60 44.28
C SER A 528 -32.02 20.53 44.13
N ASN A 529 -32.82 20.38 43.07
CA ASN A 529 -34.25 20.68 42.99
C ASN A 529 -34.69 20.89 41.54
N MET A 530 -34.97 19.80 40.82
CA MET A 530 -35.98 19.77 39.75
C MET A 530 -36.52 18.35 39.66
N ASN A 531 -37.84 18.21 39.69
CA ASN A 531 -38.54 16.92 39.62
C ASN A 531 -38.38 16.32 38.21
N TYR A 532 -37.80 15.11 38.13
CA TYR A 532 -37.70 14.30 36.90
C TYR A 532 -38.68 13.10 36.95
N PRO A 533 -39.30 12.69 35.82
CA PRO A 533 -39.87 11.35 35.69
C PRO A 533 -38.77 10.28 35.41
N PRO A 534 -39.06 8.98 35.57
CA PRO A 534 -38.13 8.05 36.22
C PRO A 534 -37.06 7.39 35.31
N GLN A 535 -35.82 7.42 35.85
CA GLN A 535 -34.74 6.42 35.90
C GLN A 535 -34.27 5.70 34.61
N LEU A 536 -32.99 5.92 34.28
CA LEU A 536 -32.09 4.89 33.73
C LEU A 536 -31.20 4.34 34.86
N PRO A 537 -30.74 3.08 34.80
CA PRO A 537 -30.11 2.39 35.94
C PRO A 537 -28.72 2.92 36.25
N THR A 538 -28.44 3.07 37.55
CA THR A 538 -27.13 3.35 38.13
C THR A 538 -26.19 2.16 37.94
N LEU A 539 -25.11 2.35 37.18
CA LEU A 539 -23.97 1.44 37.17
C LEU A 539 -22.70 2.22 37.52
N LEU A 540 -22.16 1.87 38.70
CA LEU A 540 -20.79 2.07 39.23
C LEU A 540 -20.64 3.07 40.39
N PRO A 541 -19.76 2.77 41.38
CA PRO A 541 -19.64 3.52 42.63
C PRO A 541 -18.69 4.73 42.51
N SER A 542 -18.88 5.72 43.39
CA SER A 542 -18.12 6.97 43.45
C SER A 542 -16.64 6.78 43.81
N LEU A 543 -15.75 7.54 43.16
CA LEU A 543 -14.33 7.65 43.49
C LEU A 543 -14.00 8.95 44.24
N SER A 544 -12.94 8.90 45.05
CA SER A 544 -12.58 9.76 46.19
C SER A 544 -12.04 11.16 45.86
N SER A 545 -12.20 12.08 46.82
CA SER A 545 -11.97 13.54 46.80
C SER A 545 -10.55 14.08 46.61
N ASP A 546 -9.55 13.26 46.31
CA ASP A 546 -8.13 13.66 46.51
C ASP A 546 -7.29 13.78 45.22
N ALA A 547 -7.90 14.09 44.07
CA ALA A 547 -7.14 14.44 42.86
C ALA A 547 -6.69 15.93 42.88
N PRO A 548 -5.40 16.25 42.69
CA PRO A 548 -4.90 17.62 42.78
C PRO A 548 -5.40 18.52 41.62
N THR A 549 -5.93 19.69 41.96
CA THR A 549 -6.59 20.68 41.07
C THR A 549 -5.72 21.90 40.79
N THR A 550 -4.49 21.71 40.29
CA THR A 550 -3.65 22.86 39.90
C THR A 550 -2.71 22.52 38.75
N MET A 551 -2.69 23.35 37.69
CA MET A 551 -1.78 23.23 36.55
C MET A 551 -0.92 24.50 36.41
N GLN A 552 0.41 24.35 36.33
CA GLN A 552 1.33 25.41 35.90
C GLN A 552 1.91 25.06 34.52
N LEU A 553 1.64 25.89 33.53
CA LEU A 553 2.20 25.76 32.18
C LEU A 553 3.63 26.33 32.15
N ARG A 554 4.62 25.48 31.90
CA ARG A 554 5.98 25.91 31.49
C ARG A 554 6.14 25.62 30.01
N THR A 555 6.09 26.65 29.19
CA THR A 555 6.37 26.55 27.76
C THR A 555 7.88 26.52 27.52
N ARG A 556 8.43 25.33 27.29
CA ARG A 556 9.71 25.17 26.58
C ARG A 556 9.41 24.35 25.32
N ASP A 557 9.66 24.99 24.18
CA ASP A 557 9.39 24.61 22.79
C ASP A 557 8.01 24.95 22.22
N HIS A 558 8.02 25.90 21.27
CA HIS A 558 6.89 26.35 20.47
C HIS A 558 6.43 25.31 19.43
N ALA A 559 7.14 24.19 19.27
CA ALA A 559 6.77 23.12 18.35
C ALA A 559 5.60 22.27 18.88
N THR A 560 5.47 22.10 20.20
CA THR A 560 4.46 21.21 20.79
C THR A 560 3.05 21.79 20.81
N LEU A 561 2.89 23.11 20.75
CA LEU A 561 1.56 23.75 20.72
C LEU A 561 0.86 23.59 19.36
N PHE A 562 1.61 23.51 18.26
CA PHE A 562 1.08 23.22 16.93
C PHE A 562 0.80 21.73 16.72
N GLU A 563 1.57 20.84 17.35
CA GLU A 563 1.32 19.40 17.29
C GLU A 563 0.03 19.01 18.01
N HIS A 564 -0.32 19.66 19.13
CA HIS A 564 -1.51 19.29 19.89
C HIS A 564 -2.82 19.92 19.38
N SER A 565 -2.80 21.08 18.72
CA SER A 565 -4.01 21.64 18.09
C SER A 565 -4.49 20.82 16.90
N ALA A 566 -3.59 20.12 16.22
CA ALA A 566 -3.94 19.23 15.11
C ALA A 566 -4.57 17.90 15.56
N VAL A 567 -4.40 17.51 16.82
CA VAL A 567 -4.94 16.25 17.37
C VAL A 567 -6.41 16.41 17.80
N ALA A 568 -6.88 17.63 18.02
CA ALA A 568 -8.25 17.91 18.47
C ALA A 568 -9.27 18.13 17.35
N SER A 569 -8.84 18.23 16.09
CA SER A 569 -9.75 18.45 14.95
C SER A 569 -10.15 17.19 14.19
N PHE A 570 -9.70 16.00 14.62
CA PHE A 570 -10.09 14.74 13.99
C PHE A 570 -10.09 13.60 15.02
N LEU A 571 -11.16 13.52 15.84
CA LEU A 571 -11.64 12.27 16.43
C LEU A 571 -13.16 12.16 16.27
#